data_AF-Q9UIF7-F1
#
_entry.id   AF-Q9UIF7-F1
#
_cell.length_a   1.000
_cell.length_b   1.000
_cell.length_c   1.000
_cell.angle_alpha   90.00
_cell.angle_beta   90.00
_cell.angle_gamma   90.00
#
_symmetry.space_group_name_H-M   'P 1'
#
loop_
_entity.id
_entity.type
_entity.pdbx_description
1 polymer ?
#
loop_
_entity_poly.entity_id
_entity_poly.type
_entity_poly.pdbx_seq_one_letter_code
_entity_poly.pdbx_strand_id
1 'polypeptide(L)'
;MTPLVSRLSRLWAIMRKPRAAVGSGHRKQAASQEGRQKHAKNNSQAKPSACDGMIAECPGAPAGLARQPEEVVLQASVSSYHLFRDVAEVTAFRGSLLSWYDQEKRDLPWRRRAEDEMDLDRRAYAVWVSEVMLQQTQVATVINYYTGWMQKWPTLQDLASASLEEVNQLWAGLGYYSRGRRLQEGARKVVEELGGHMPRTAETLQQLLPGVGRYTAGAIASIAFGQATGVVDGNVARVLCRVRAIGADPSSTLVSQQLWGLAQQLVDPARPGDFNQAAMELGATVCTPQRPLCSQCPVESLCRARQRVEQEQLLASGSLSGSPDVEECAPNTGQCHLCLPPSEPWDQTLGVVNFPRKASRKPPREESSATCVLEQPGALGAQILLVQRPNSGLLAGLWEFPSVTWEPSEQLQRKALLQELQRWAGPLPATHLRHLGEVVHTFSHIKLTYQVYGLALEGQTPVTTVPPGARWLTQEEFHTAAVSTAMKKVFRVYQGQQPGTCMGSKRSQVSSPCSRKKPRMGQQVLDNFFRSHISTDAHSLNSAAQ
;
A
#
# COMPACT_ATOMS: atom_id res chain seq x y z
N MET A 1 -55.08 10.79 25.91
CA MET A 1 -55.67 9.45 26.13
C MET A 1 -54.59 8.40 25.91
N THR A 2 -54.48 7.47 26.85
CA THR A 2 -53.87 6.12 26.81
C THR A 2 -52.82 5.76 25.73
N PRO A 3 -51.53 5.59 26.10
CA PRO A 3 -50.51 4.86 25.34
C PRO A 3 -50.38 3.39 25.80
N LEU A 4 -49.77 2.50 24.98
CA LEU A 4 -49.28 1.12 25.28
C LEU A 4 -48.79 0.50 23.93
N VAL A 5 -47.83 -0.41 23.78
CA VAL A 5 -47.12 -1.36 24.69
C VAL A 5 -45.62 -1.43 24.34
N SER A 6 -44.77 -1.82 25.31
CA SER A 6 -43.32 -1.98 25.18
C SER A 6 -42.83 -3.42 24.93
N ARG A 7 -41.54 -3.54 24.54
CA ARG A 7 -40.61 -4.70 24.73
C ARG A 7 -40.79 -5.95 23.87
N LEU A 8 -39.66 -6.37 23.26
CA LEU A 8 -39.02 -7.71 23.15
C LEU A 8 -38.02 -7.65 21.97
N SER A 9 -36.89 -8.36 21.90
CA SER A 9 -35.94 -8.77 22.95
C SER A 9 -34.59 -9.12 22.29
N ARG A 10 -33.50 -8.77 22.96
CA ARG A 10 -32.09 -9.22 22.82
C ARG A 10 -31.80 -10.34 21.79
N LEU A 11 -30.93 -10.07 20.80
CA LEU A 11 -30.02 -11.06 20.18
C LEU A 11 -28.82 -10.37 19.50
N TRP A 12 -27.79 -10.01 20.28
CA TRP A 12 -26.55 -9.41 19.77
C TRP A 12 -25.32 -9.93 20.52
N ALA A 13 -24.93 -11.18 20.27
CA ALA A 13 -23.61 -11.74 20.57
C ALA A 13 -23.48 -13.16 19.98
N ILE A 14 -22.58 -13.35 19.02
CA ILE A 14 -21.65 -14.49 18.82
C ILE A 14 -20.85 -14.17 17.54
N MET A 15 -19.74 -13.45 17.70
CA MET A 15 -18.63 -13.48 16.73
C MET A 15 -17.39 -13.97 17.47
N ARG A 16 -17.27 -15.28 17.62
CA ARG A 16 -16.04 -15.91 18.11
C ARG A 16 -14.97 -15.75 17.03
N LYS A 17 -13.93 -14.97 17.32
CA LYS A 17 -12.66 -15.02 16.58
C LYS A 17 -12.16 -16.47 16.54
N PRO A 18 -11.74 -17.02 15.39
CA PRO A 18 -10.88 -18.20 15.38
C PRO A 18 -9.55 -17.79 16.05
N ARG A 19 -9.28 -18.31 17.25
CA ARG A 19 -7.91 -18.31 17.77
C ARG A 19 -7.14 -19.33 16.94
N ALA A 20 -6.06 -18.90 16.29
CA ALA A 20 -5.10 -19.83 15.72
C ALA A 20 -4.53 -20.69 16.86
N ALA A 21 -4.84 -21.98 16.84
CA ALA A 21 -4.27 -22.95 17.76
C ALA A 21 -2.85 -23.26 17.29
N VAL A 22 -1.85 -22.89 18.09
CA VAL A 22 -0.45 -23.27 17.86
C VAL A 22 -0.31 -24.75 18.23
N GLY A 23 -0.31 -25.62 17.23
CA GLY A 23 -0.03 -27.04 17.41
C GLY A 23 1.46 -27.27 17.70
N SER A 24 1.79 -27.64 18.93
CA SER A 24 3.13 -28.05 19.34
C SER A 24 3.46 -29.46 18.82
N GLY A 25 4.32 -29.58 17.81
CA GLY A 25 4.89 -30.86 17.34
C GLY A 25 6.38 -30.97 17.67
N HIS A 26 6.86 -32.17 18.00
CA HIS A 26 8.15 -32.38 18.66
C HIS A 26 9.38 -32.59 17.74
N ARG A 27 10.48 -31.93 18.13
CA ARG A 27 11.85 -32.50 18.33
C ARG A 27 12.66 -32.98 17.10
N LYS A 28 13.80 -32.30 16.86
CA LYS A 28 15.16 -32.90 16.87
C LYS A 28 16.23 -31.84 17.18
N GLN A 29 17.37 -32.28 17.75
CA GLN A 29 18.37 -31.44 18.45
C GLN A 29 19.67 -31.25 17.64
N ALA A 30 20.29 -30.07 17.75
CA ALA A 30 21.75 -29.76 17.79
C ALA A 30 21.99 -28.25 17.54
N ALA A 31 23.01 -27.54 18.01
CA ALA A 31 23.87 -27.59 19.23
C ALA A 31 24.67 -26.24 19.32
N SER A 32 25.29 -25.92 20.47
CA SER A 32 26.02 -24.64 20.84
C SER A 32 25.13 -23.38 21.02
N GLN A 33 25.02 -22.73 22.18
CA GLN A 33 26.01 -21.91 22.95
C GLN A 33 26.45 -20.67 22.14
N GLU A 34 26.27 -19.39 22.55
CA GLU A 34 26.04 -18.74 23.88
C GLU A 34 24.97 -17.60 23.83
N GLY A 35 24.51 -16.95 24.93
CA GLY A 35 24.76 -17.22 26.36
C GLY A 35 24.41 -16.15 27.43
N ARG A 36 23.97 -14.89 27.13
CA ARG A 36 23.84 -13.82 28.16
C ARG A 36 22.40 -13.40 28.56
N GLN A 37 22.17 -13.31 29.88
CA GLN A 37 20.90 -12.98 30.54
C GLN A 37 20.68 -11.45 30.70
N LYS A 38 19.41 -11.01 30.83
CA LYS A 38 18.96 -10.10 31.91
C LYS A 38 17.43 -10.13 32.09
N HIS A 39 16.98 -9.81 33.30
CA HIS A 39 15.67 -10.18 33.84
C HIS A 39 14.47 -9.38 33.30
N ALA A 40 13.30 -10.04 33.27
CA ALA A 40 12.00 -9.41 33.40
C ALA A 40 11.43 -9.66 34.80
N LYS A 41 10.75 -8.66 35.39
CA LYS A 41 9.82 -8.84 36.51
C LYS A 41 8.41 -8.50 36.04
N ASN A 42 7.50 -9.47 36.08
CA ASN A 42 6.07 -9.20 36.01
C ASN A 42 5.62 -8.58 37.33
N ASN A 43 4.61 -7.70 37.28
CA ASN A 43 3.43 -7.95 38.11
C ASN A 43 2.14 -7.45 37.44
N SER A 44 1.02 -8.04 37.81
CA SER A 44 -0.29 -7.92 37.15
C SER A 44 -1.39 -7.54 38.14
N GLN A 45 -2.64 -7.39 37.63
CA GLN A 45 -3.90 -7.05 38.35
C GLN A 45 -4.14 -5.53 38.52
N ALA A 46 -5.37 -5.00 38.52
CA ALA A 46 -6.67 -5.39 37.92
C ALA A 46 -7.63 -4.16 37.97
N LYS A 47 -8.69 -4.12 37.15
CA LYS A 47 -9.74 -3.06 37.17
C LYS A 47 -11.12 -3.64 37.59
N PRO A 48 -11.96 -2.82 38.24
CA PRO A 48 -13.37 -2.60 37.80
C PRO A 48 -13.68 -1.08 37.61
N SER A 49 -14.51 -0.64 36.65
CA SER A 49 -16.00 -0.52 36.67
C SER A 49 -16.52 0.46 37.74
N ALA A 50 -16.83 1.74 37.49
CA ALA A 50 -17.89 2.38 36.66
C ALA A 50 -19.28 2.51 37.34
N CYS A 51 -19.78 3.75 37.49
CA CYS A 51 -21.18 4.20 37.71
C CYS A 51 -21.31 5.75 37.50
N ASP A 52 -22.49 6.24 37.09
CA ASP A 52 -22.78 7.63 36.66
C ASP A 52 -23.17 8.63 37.80
N GLY A 53 -23.16 9.94 37.52
CA GLY A 53 -23.75 10.96 38.43
C GLY A 53 -23.52 12.46 38.13
N MET A 54 -24.34 13.04 37.22
CA MET A 54 -24.81 14.46 37.10
C MET A 54 -24.01 15.69 37.61
N ILE A 55 -23.69 16.58 36.65
CA ILE A 55 -23.95 18.05 36.57
C ILE A 55 -23.77 18.94 37.83
N ALA A 56 -22.78 19.86 37.81
CA ALA A 56 -22.95 21.33 38.01
C ALA A 56 -21.62 22.13 37.91
N GLU A 57 -21.59 23.08 36.96
CA GLU A 57 -20.95 24.42 36.92
C GLU A 57 -19.49 24.72 37.38
N CYS A 58 -18.92 25.78 36.80
CA CYS A 58 -17.50 26.19 36.81
C CYS A 58 -17.22 27.32 37.85
N PRO A 59 -16.05 28.02 37.87
CA PRO A 59 -14.73 27.73 37.28
C PRO A 59 -13.56 27.81 38.30
N GLY A 60 -12.38 27.29 37.93
CA GLY A 60 -11.17 27.48 38.75
C GLY A 60 -9.90 26.89 38.14
N ALA A 61 -9.10 27.73 37.46
CA ALA A 61 -7.78 27.34 36.98
C ALA A 61 -6.75 27.38 38.11
N PRO A 62 -5.83 26.42 38.15
CA PRO A 62 -4.43 26.75 38.43
C PRO A 62 -3.50 26.26 37.32
N ALA A 63 -2.37 26.96 37.16
CA ALA A 63 -1.40 26.71 36.11
C ALA A 63 -0.75 25.31 36.23
N GLY A 64 -1.12 24.40 35.34
CA GLY A 64 -0.44 23.12 35.16
C GLY A 64 0.70 23.26 34.16
N LEU A 65 1.95 23.20 34.64
CA LEU A 65 3.16 23.18 33.80
C LEU A 65 3.06 22.08 32.74
N ALA A 66 2.90 22.48 31.48
CA ALA A 66 2.94 21.57 30.35
C ALA A 66 4.34 20.95 30.23
N ARG A 67 4.46 19.67 30.59
CA ARG A 67 5.66 18.88 30.28
C ARG A 67 5.77 18.72 28.77
N GLN A 68 6.58 19.56 28.14
CA GLN A 68 7.16 19.29 26.83
C GLN A 68 7.75 17.87 26.84
N PRO A 69 7.49 17.02 25.83
CA PRO A 69 8.20 15.76 25.73
C PRO A 69 9.69 16.07 25.46
N GLU A 70 10.58 15.56 26.32
CA GLU A 70 12.02 15.64 26.07
C GLU A 70 12.33 14.89 24.78
N GLU A 71 12.58 15.65 23.71
CA GLU A 71 13.11 15.14 22.47
C GLU A 71 14.58 14.77 22.71
N VAL A 72 14.80 13.56 23.25
CA VAL A 72 16.14 12.99 23.44
C VAL A 72 16.72 12.69 22.06
N VAL A 73 17.25 13.75 21.44
CA VAL A 73 17.98 13.67 20.17
C VAL A 73 19.23 12.84 20.41
N LEU A 74 19.21 11.61 19.89
CA LEU A 74 20.41 10.78 19.71
C LEU A 74 21.30 11.39 18.62
N GLN A 75 21.91 12.54 18.95
CA GLN A 75 23.02 13.14 18.22
C GLN A 75 24.29 12.31 18.46
N ALA A 76 24.29 11.07 17.96
CA ALA A 76 25.54 10.49 17.52
C ALA A 76 26.17 11.48 16.53
N SER A 77 27.47 11.72 16.63
CA SER A 77 28.17 12.72 15.82
C SER A 77 28.17 12.31 14.33
N VAL A 78 27.12 12.68 13.61
CA VAL A 78 26.98 12.45 12.18
C VAL A 78 28.04 13.28 11.45
N SER A 79 28.87 12.59 10.66
CA SER A 79 29.87 13.24 9.82
C SER A 79 29.21 14.24 8.85
N SER A 80 29.84 15.41 8.68
CA SER A 80 29.43 16.39 7.67
C SER A 80 29.46 15.84 6.24
N TYR A 81 30.17 14.73 6.00
CA TYR A 81 30.13 13.96 4.75
C TYR A 81 28.77 13.26 4.47
N HIS A 82 27.83 13.25 5.42
CA HIS A 82 26.44 12.82 5.16
C HIS A 82 25.41 13.96 5.16
N LEU A 83 25.83 15.21 5.38
CA LEU A 83 24.95 16.39 5.49
C LEU A 83 25.11 17.36 4.31
N PHE A 84 24.17 18.28 4.11
CA PHE A 84 24.40 19.46 3.27
C PHE A 84 25.20 20.49 4.05
N ARG A 85 26.32 20.96 3.48
CA ARG A 85 27.37 21.68 4.20
C ARG A 85 26.99 23.13 4.50
N ASP A 86 26.31 23.77 3.56
CA ASP A 86 26.00 25.19 3.59
C ASP A 86 24.71 25.49 2.79
N VAL A 87 24.26 26.75 2.88
CA VAL A 87 23.03 27.23 2.22
C VAL A 87 23.19 27.29 0.69
N ALA A 88 24.40 27.44 0.16
CA ALA A 88 24.63 27.49 -1.28
C ALA A 88 24.46 26.09 -1.91
N GLU A 89 24.96 25.03 -1.27
CA GLU A 89 24.74 23.64 -1.68
C GLU A 89 23.24 23.29 -1.69
N VAL A 90 22.50 23.69 -0.65
CA VAL A 90 21.04 23.51 -0.57
C VAL A 90 20.30 24.29 -1.66
N THR A 91 20.69 25.53 -1.92
CA THR A 91 20.05 26.39 -2.94
C THR A 91 20.31 25.86 -4.35
N ALA A 92 21.54 25.43 -4.65
CA ALA A 92 21.89 24.79 -5.91
C ALA A 92 21.12 23.47 -6.12
N PHE A 93 20.96 22.66 -5.07
CA PHE A 93 20.17 21.44 -5.13
C PHE A 93 18.69 21.73 -5.46
N ARG A 94 18.06 22.68 -4.74
CA ARG A 94 16.68 23.12 -4.97
C ARG A 94 16.46 23.61 -6.40
N GLY A 95 17.28 24.57 -6.86
CA GLY A 95 17.15 25.17 -8.19
C GLY A 95 17.30 24.15 -9.31
N SER A 96 18.30 23.26 -9.22
CA SER A 96 18.56 22.23 -10.24
C SER A 96 17.43 21.21 -10.29
N LEU A 97 16.92 20.77 -9.13
CA LEU A 97 15.85 19.77 -9.04
C LEU A 97 14.50 20.32 -9.54
N LEU A 98 14.16 21.56 -9.17
CA LEU A 98 12.91 22.20 -9.59
C LEU A 98 12.92 22.53 -11.10
N SER A 99 14.01 23.10 -11.62
CA SER A 99 14.14 23.42 -13.05
C SER A 99 14.01 22.19 -13.95
N TRP A 100 14.56 21.05 -13.51
CA TRP A 100 14.36 19.76 -14.19
C TRP A 100 12.92 19.28 -14.09
N TYR A 101 12.29 19.36 -12.91
CA TYR A 101 10.91 18.92 -12.73
C TYR A 101 9.92 19.73 -13.58
N ASP A 102 10.13 21.04 -13.72
CA ASP A 102 9.29 21.90 -14.56
C ASP A 102 9.33 21.52 -16.05
N GLN A 103 10.40 20.85 -16.50
CA GLN A 103 10.60 20.40 -17.89
C GLN A 103 10.21 18.92 -18.09
N GLU A 104 10.47 18.06 -17.10
CA GLU A 104 10.44 16.60 -17.23
C GLU A 104 9.34 15.91 -16.39
N LYS A 105 8.50 16.68 -15.65
CA LYS A 105 7.40 16.08 -14.88
C LYS A 105 6.43 15.34 -15.80
N ARG A 106 6.16 14.07 -15.50
CA ARG A 106 5.11 13.31 -16.19
C ARG A 106 3.75 13.95 -15.95
N ASP A 107 2.96 14.09 -17.02
CA ASP A 107 1.54 14.43 -16.93
C ASP A 107 0.77 13.30 -16.24
N LEU A 108 0.12 13.62 -15.13
CA LEU A 108 -0.60 12.67 -14.28
C LEU A 108 -1.93 13.29 -13.84
N PRO A 109 -3.06 12.56 -13.85
CA PRO A 109 -4.38 13.14 -13.57
C PRO A 109 -4.50 13.88 -12.23
N TRP A 110 -3.78 13.41 -11.20
CA TRP A 110 -3.75 14.04 -9.88
C TRP A 110 -2.84 15.27 -9.81
N ARG A 111 -1.81 15.37 -10.66
CA ARG A 111 -0.99 16.59 -10.77
C ARG A 111 -1.80 17.71 -11.39
N ARG A 112 -2.37 17.48 -12.57
CA ARG A 112 -3.28 18.43 -13.23
C ARG A 112 -4.39 18.87 -12.27
N ARG A 113 -5.12 17.93 -11.67
CA ARG A 113 -6.18 18.28 -10.70
C ARG A 113 -5.65 19.07 -9.51
N ALA A 114 -4.45 18.81 -8.98
CA ALA A 114 -3.90 19.58 -7.87
C ALA A 114 -3.46 21.00 -8.28
N GLU A 115 -2.98 21.17 -9.50
CA GLU A 115 -2.57 22.45 -10.10
C GLU A 115 -3.79 23.30 -10.51
N ASP A 116 -4.81 22.68 -11.13
CA ASP A 116 -6.01 23.33 -11.68
C ASP A 116 -7.08 23.66 -10.61
N GLU A 117 -7.21 22.85 -9.56
CA GLU A 117 -8.26 23.01 -8.54
C GLU A 117 -7.98 24.20 -7.62
N MET A 118 -8.89 25.17 -7.58
CA MET A 118 -8.75 26.38 -6.76
C MET A 118 -9.24 26.19 -5.32
N ASP A 119 -10.19 25.28 -5.09
CA ASP A 119 -10.71 24.97 -3.76
C ASP A 119 -9.70 24.12 -2.98
N LEU A 120 -9.21 24.64 -1.86
CA LEU A 120 -8.17 23.98 -1.05
C LEU A 120 -8.63 22.64 -0.46
N ASP A 121 -9.91 22.47 -0.14
CA ASP A 121 -10.46 21.22 0.39
C ASP A 121 -10.59 20.16 -0.71
N ARG A 122 -11.06 20.55 -1.90
CA ARG A 122 -11.08 19.68 -3.09
C ARG A 122 -9.68 19.29 -3.54
N ARG A 123 -8.72 20.24 -3.54
CA ARG A 123 -7.32 19.99 -3.87
C ARG A 123 -6.68 19.01 -2.88
N ALA A 124 -6.87 19.23 -1.59
CA ALA A 124 -6.35 18.35 -0.55
C ALA A 124 -6.96 16.94 -0.61
N TYR A 125 -8.26 16.84 -0.88
CA TYR A 125 -8.92 15.56 -1.15
C TYR A 125 -8.34 14.86 -2.39
N ALA A 126 -8.21 15.58 -3.51
CA ALA A 126 -7.65 15.06 -4.75
C ALA A 126 -6.23 14.50 -4.59
N VAL A 127 -5.37 15.19 -3.81
CA VAL A 127 -4.01 14.73 -3.47
C VAL A 127 -4.07 13.53 -2.51
N TRP A 128 -4.94 13.57 -1.50
CA TRP A 128 -5.07 12.49 -0.51
C TRP A 128 -5.49 11.17 -1.18
N VAL A 129 -6.45 11.21 -2.11
CA VAL A 129 -6.88 10.03 -2.89
C VAL A 129 -5.70 9.45 -3.67
N SER A 130 -4.94 10.25 -4.41
CA SER A 130 -3.80 9.75 -5.19
C SER A 130 -2.71 9.17 -4.30
N GLU A 131 -2.35 9.84 -3.20
CA GLU A 131 -1.32 9.35 -2.28
C GLU A 131 -1.73 8.03 -1.62
N VAL A 132 -2.99 7.86 -1.23
CA VAL A 132 -3.48 6.60 -0.67
C VAL A 132 -3.51 5.50 -1.74
N MET A 133 -3.85 5.80 -3.00
CA MET A 133 -3.79 4.82 -4.10
C MET A 133 -2.36 4.42 -4.48
N LEU A 134 -1.40 5.35 -4.49
CA LEU A 134 0.00 5.13 -4.87
C LEU A 134 0.79 4.28 -3.85
N GLN A 135 0.35 4.20 -2.59
CA GLN A 135 0.95 3.32 -1.58
C GLN A 135 1.07 1.86 -2.07
N GLN A 136 2.29 1.39 -2.34
CA GLN A 136 2.56 0.02 -2.83
C GLN A 136 1.86 -0.34 -4.17
N THR A 137 1.41 0.64 -4.95
CA THR A 137 0.77 0.45 -6.27
C THR A 137 1.55 1.23 -7.34
N GLN A 138 1.69 0.68 -8.55
CA GLN A 138 2.40 1.37 -9.63
C GLN A 138 1.55 2.51 -10.24
N VAL A 139 2.20 3.64 -10.56
CA VAL A 139 1.59 4.83 -11.20
C VAL A 139 0.69 4.46 -12.38
N ALA A 140 1.17 3.62 -13.29
CA ALA A 140 0.43 3.21 -14.50
C ALA A 140 -0.89 2.47 -14.18
N THR A 141 -0.96 1.74 -13.06
CA THR A 141 -2.20 1.13 -12.57
C THR A 141 -3.14 2.19 -12.00
N VAL A 142 -2.60 3.10 -11.17
CA VAL A 142 -3.41 4.08 -10.43
C VAL A 142 -4.16 5.06 -11.34
N ILE A 143 -3.62 5.42 -12.50
CA ILE A 143 -4.24 6.37 -13.45
C ILE A 143 -5.73 6.08 -13.70
N ASN A 144 -6.09 4.83 -14.03
CA ASN A 144 -7.48 4.48 -14.37
C ASN A 144 -8.40 4.51 -13.14
N TYR A 145 -7.92 4.00 -12.00
CA TYR A 145 -8.68 3.99 -10.75
C TYR A 145 -8.91 5.39 -10.20
N TYR A 146 -7.89 6.25 -10.25
CA TYR A 146 -7.98 7.63 -9.80
C TYR A 146 -9.00 8.42 -10.63
N THR A 147 -8.95 8.30 -11.95
CA THR A 147 -9.89 8.98 -12.86
C THR A 147 -11.33 8.55 -12.58
N GLY A 148 -11.61 7.25 -12.49
CA GLY A 148 -12.95 6.74 -12.19
C GLY A 148 -13.43 7.11 -10.77
N TRP A 149 -12.53 7.08 -9.78
CA TRP A 149 -12.83 7.49 -8.41
C TRP A 149 -13.21 8.97 -8.31
N MET A 150 -12.40 9.87 -8.87
CA MET A 150 -12.65 11.31 -8.84
C MET A 150 -13.85 11.72 -9.71
N GLN A 151 -14.25 10.89 -10.68
CA GLN A 151 -15.49 11.08 -11.43
C GLN A 151 -16.73 10.68 -10.61
N LYS A 152 -16.65 9.60 -9.82
CA LYS A 152 -17.76 9.08 -8.99
C LYS A 152 -17.92 9.86 -7.68
N TRP A 153 -16.82 10.27 -7.06
CA TRP A 153 -16.77 11.04 -5.81
C TRP A 153 -15.80 12.21 -5.96
N PRO A 154 -16.23 13.33 -6.57
CA PRO A 154 -15.38 14.51 -6.76
C PRO A 154 -15.06 15.27 -5.47
N THR A 155 -15.80 15.05 -4.38
CA THR A 155 -15.57 15.70 -3.06
C THR A 155 -15.51 14.70 -1.88
N LEU A 156 -15.08 15.21 -0.72
CA LEU A 156 -15.12 14.49 0.56
C LEU A 156 -16.55 14.11 0.95
N GLN A 157 -17.53 14.97 0.66
CA GLN A 157 -18.94 14.80 0.97
C GLN A 157 -19.54 13.62 0.16
N ASP A 158 -19.17 13.50 -1.11
CA ASP A 158 -19.58 12.39 -1.96
C ASP A 158 -19.01 11.06 -1.45
N LEU A 159 -17.72 11.04 -1.08
CA LEU A 159 -17.08 9.84 -0.55
C LEU A 159 -17.59 9.46 0.86
N ALA A 160 -17.86 10.45 1.71
CA ALA A 160 -18.39 10.26 3.05
C ALA A 160 -19.77 9.60 3.02
N SER A 161 -20.64 10.06 2.12
CA SER A 161 -22.00 9.52 1.95
C SER A 161 -22.07 8.17 1.24
N ALA A 162 -21.02 7.76 0.52
CA ALA A 162 -20.95 6.47 -0.16
C ALA A 162 -21.09 5.26 0.80
N SER A 163 -21.58 4.13 0.28
CA SER A 163 -21.54 2.86 1.00
C SER A 163 -20.15 2.22 0.99
N LEU A 164 -19.90 1.30 1.93
CA LEU A 164 -18.65 0.52 1.93
C LEU A 164 -18.59 -0.46 0.74
N GLU A 165 -19.73 -0.94 0.24
CA GLU A 165 -19.75 -1.82 -0.93
C GLU A 165 -19.32 -1.06 -2.19
N GLU A 166 -19.86 0.13 -2.46
CA GLU A 166 -19.44 0.94 -3.61
C GLU A 166 -17.94 1.29 -3.54
N VAL A 167 -17.44 1.70 -2.37
CA VAL A 167 -16.00 1.94 -2.17
C VAL A 167 -15.17 0.69 -2.47
N ASN A 168 -15.60 -0.48 -2.01
CA ASN A 168 -14.92 -1.74 -2.29
C ASN A 168 -15.01 -2.16 -3.77
N GLN A 169 -16.10 -1.82 -4.48
CA GLN A 169 -16.26 -2.04 -5.92
C GLN A 169 -15.26 -1.18 -6.71
N LEU A 170 -15.19 0.13 -6.44
CA LEU A 170 -14.25 1.04 -7.12
C LEU A 170 -12.79 0.78 -6.72
N TRP A 171 -12.52 0.24 -5.53
CA TRP A 171 -11.18 -0.19 -5.12
C TRP A 171 -10.78 -1.58 -5.67
N ALA A 172 -11.67 -2.28 -6.38
CA ALA A 172 -11.48 -3.67 -6.77
C ALA A 172 -10.30 -3.86 -7.75
N GLY A 173 -9.22 -4.45 -7.25
CA GLY A 173 -7.99 -4.72 -8.01
C GLY A 173 -6.77 -3.89 -7.59
N LEU A 174 -6.94 -2.75 -6.90
CA LEU A 174 -5.82 -1.97 -6.33
C LEU A 174 -5.07 -2.70 -5.21
N GLY A 175 -5.72 -3.66 -4.55
CA GLY A 175 -5.18 -4.36 -3.38
C GLY A 175 -5.10 -3.47 -2.12
N TYR A 176 -4.78 -4.10 -0.99
CA TYR A 176 -4.78 -3.48 0.34
C TYR A 176 -6.07 -2.66 0.62
N TYR A 177 -7.24 -3.29 0.49
CA TYR A 177 -8.57 -2.67 0.60
C TYR A 177 -8.83 -1.88 1.90
N SER A 178 -8.07 -2.15 2.97
CA SER A 178 -8.08 -1.33 4.18
C SER A 178 -7.67 0.13 3.94
N ARG A 179 -6.99 0.44 2.82
CA ARG A 179 -6.68 1.81 2.38
C ARG A 179 -7.95 2.56 1.97
N GLY A 180 -8.69 2.06 0.98
CA GLY A 180 -9.93 2.69 0.51
C GLY A 180 -10.96 2.84 1.63
N ARG A 181 -11.08 1.84 2.51
CA ARG A 181 -11.95 1.95 3.69
C ARG A 181 -11.50 3.02 4.68
N ARG A 182 -10.20 3.10 5.02
CA ARG A 182 -9.69 4.15 5.93
C ARG A 182 -9.80 5.56 5.33
N LEU A 183 -9.65 5.68 4.01
CA LEU A 183 -9.88 6.92 3.27
C LEU A 183 -11.34 7.36 3.41
N GLN A 184 -12.31 6.44 3.29
CA GLN A 184 -13.73 6.73 3.56
C GLN A 184 -14.00 7.03 5.05
N GLU A 185 -13.47 6.24 5.99
CA GLU A 185 -13.57 6.49 7.44
C GLU A 185 -13.06 7.90 7.79
N GLY A 186 -11.97 8.34 7.16
CA GLY A 186 -11.41 9.68 7.34
C GLY A 186 -12.19 10.78 6.63
N ALA A 187 -12.72 10.53 5.43
CA ALA A 187 -13.57 11.50 4.73
C ALA A 187 -14.86 11.79 5.52
N ARG A 188 -15.50 10.74 6.08
CA ARG A 188 -16.62 10.90 7.02
C ARG A 188 -16.23 11.74 8.22
N LYS A 189 -15.11 11.44 8.87
CA LYS A 189 -14.61 12.23 9.99
C LYS A 189 -14.41 13.72 9.65
N VAL A 190 -13.86 14.04 8.48
CA VAL A 190 -13.69 15.43 8.04
C VAL A 190 -15.05 16.12 7.86
N VAL A 191 -16.02 15.44 7.26
CA VAL A 191 -17.37 16.00 7.05
C VAL A 191 -18.17 16.13 8.35
N GLU A 192 -18.16 15.10 9.19
CA GLU A 192 -18.99 14.98 10.41
C GLU A 192 -18.39 15.73 11.62
N GLU A 193 -17.06 15.68 11.82
CA GLU A 193 -16.39 16.28 13.00
C GLU A 193 -15.69 17.61 12.69
N LEU A 194 -15.29 17.86 11.43
CA LEU A 194 -14.50 19.05 11.02
C LEU A 194 -15.24 19.97 10.04
N GLY A 195 -16.55 19.79 9.87
CA GLY A 195 -17.40 20.64 9.02
C GLY A 195 -17.10 20.57 7.53
N GLY A 196 -16.39 19.53 7.07
CA GLY A 196 -15.94 19.39 5.68
C GLY A 196 -14.58 20.02 5.38
N HIS A 197 -13.94 20.68 6.35
CA HIS A 197 -12.62 21.30 6.16
C HIS A 197 -11.48 20.36 6.54
N MET A 198 -10.60 20.06 5.59
CA MET A 198 -9.38 19.30 5.78
C MET A 198 -8.41 20.03 6.74
N PRO A 199 -7.83 19.34 7.74
CA PRO A 199 -6.77 19.91 8.57
C PRO A 199 -5.64 20.50 7.71
N ARG A 200 -5.18 21.71 8.04
CA ARG A 200 -4.31 22.51 7.14
C ARG A 200 -2.81 22.27 7.32
N THR A 201 -2.40 21.47 8.30
CA THR A 201 -0.97 21.18 8.57
C THR A 201 -0.69 19.69 8.61
N ALA A 202 0.54 19.27 8.33
CA ALA A 202 0.96 17.87 8.39
C ALA A 202 0.74 17.26 9.78
N GLU A 203 0.97 18.02 10.85
CA GLU A 203 0.78 17.60 12.23
C GLU A 203 -0.70 17.29 12.49
N THR A 204 -1.58 18.20 12.08
CA THR A 204 -3.04 18.07 12.29
C THR A 204 -3.65 17.01 11.37
N LEU A 205 -3.19 16.87 10.12
CA LEU A 205 -3.56 15.79 9.21
C LEU A 205 -3.18 14.42 9.77
N GLN A 206 -1.94 14.27 10.27
CA GLN A 206 -1.44 13.01 10.85
C GLN A 206 -2.17 12.66 12.17
N GLN A 207 -2.49 13.66 12.99
CA GLN A 207 -3.17 13.45 14.27
C GLN A 207 -4.65 13.09 14.09
N LEU A 208 -5.35 13.76 13.17
CA LEU A 208 -6.80 13.70 13.10
C LEU A 208 -7.30 12.59 12.14
N LEU A 209 -6.60 12.31 11.04
CA LEU A 209 -7.13 11.46 9.96
C LEU A 209 -6.70 9.98 10.08
N PRO A 210 -7.64 9.02 10.07
CA PRO A 210 -7.32 7.61 10.23
C PRO A 210 -6.51 7.07 9.04
N GLY A 211 -5.37 6.44 9.35
CA GLY A 211 -4.49 5.85 8.34
C GLY A 211 -3.55 6.83 7.63
N VAL A 212 -3.62 8.14 7.95
CA VAL A 212 -2.67 9.13 7.45
C VAL A 212 -1.41 9.13 8.32
N GLY A 213 -0.31 8.57 7.78
CA GLY A 213 1.01 8.65 8.40
C GLY A 213 1.79 9.89 7.96
N ARG A 214 2.95 10.13 8.61
CA ARG A 214 3.85 11.28 8.36
C ARG A 214 4.08 11.59 6.88
N TYR A 215 4.30 10.56 6.06
CA TYR A 215 4.44 10.71 4.60
C TYR A 215 3.21 11.34 3.94
N THR A 216 2.03 10.73 4.10
CA THR A 216 0.80 11.20 3.45
C THR A 216 0.37 12.56 4.00
N ALA A 217 0.57 12.81 5.29
CA ALA A 217 0.32 14.12 5.89
C ALA A 217 1.18 15.22 5.28
N GLY A 218 2.50 15.01 5.20
CA GLY A 218 3.42 15.97 4.58
C GLY A 218 3.18 16.15 3.07
N ALA A 219 2.80 15.08 2.36
CA ALA A 219 2.48 15.15 0.93
C ALA A 219 1.24 16.02 0.68
N ILE A 220 0.15 15.79 1.42
CA ILE A 220 -1.05 16.64 1.33
C ILE A 220 -0.72 18.08 1.74
N ALA A 221 -0.04 18.30 2.87
CA ALA A 221 0.21 19.64 3.37
C ALA A 221 1.12 20.48 2.46
N SER A 222 2.15 19.87 1.88
CA SER A 222 3.06 20.56 0.95
C SER A 222 2.44 20.80 -0.43
N ILE A 223 1.73 19.81 -1.00
CA ILE A 223 1.15 19.91 -2.35
C ILE A 223 -0.14 20.74 -2.37
N ALA A 224 -1.05 20.54 -1.40
CA ALA A 224 -2.34 21.23 -1.41
C ALA A 224 -2.30 22.60 -0.72
N PHE A 225 -1.58 22.72 0.41
CA PHE A 225 -1.59 23.91 1.26
C PHE A 225 -0.27 24.71 1.27
N GLY A 226 0.77 24.26 0.55
CA GLY A 226 2.05 24.95 0.49
C GLY A 226 2.85 24.95 1.80
N GLN A 227 2.57 24.03 2.75
CA GLN A 227 3.38 23.94 3.98
C GLN A 227 4.80 23.46 3.64
N ALA A 228 5.81 24.16 4.15
CA ALA A 228 7.23 23.82 3.99
C ALA A 228 7.64 22.60 4.85
N THR A 229 7.14 21.43 4.48
CA THR A 229 7.42 20.14 5.13
C THR A 229 7.98 19.13 4.12
N GLY A 230 9.15 18.57 4.43
CA GLY A 230 9.81 17.58 3.58
C GLY A 230 9.24 16.18 3.78
N VAL A 231 9.11 15.40 2.70
CA VAL A 231 8.59 14.02 2.75
C VAL A 231 9.63 12.98 2.33
N VAL A 232 9.52 11.77 2.87
CA VAL A 232 10.39 10.64 2.51
C VAL A 232 9.54 9.40 2.18
N ASP A 233 9.58 8.98 0.91
CA ASP A 233 9.12 7.67 0.45
C ASP A 233 10.32 6.77 0.07
N GLY A 234 10.07 5.60 -0.52
CA GLY A 234 11.13 4.71 -1.01
C GLY A 234 11.95 5.27 -2.18
N ASN A 235 11.45 6.26 -2.92
CA ASN A 235 12.16 6.97 -3.98
C ASN A 235 13.08 8.05 -3.40
N VAL A 236 12.54 8.95 -2.57
CA VAL A 236 13.30 10.01 -1.89
C VAL A 236 14.39 9.42 -0.99
N ALA A 237 14.08 8.37 -0.21
CA ALA A 237 15.09 7.69 0.62
C ALA A 237 16.29 7.21 -0.22
N ARG A 238 16.04 6.62 -1.40
CA ARG A 238 17.10 6.17 -2.32
C ARG A 238 17.89 7.33 -2.93
N VAL A 239 17.21 8.43 -3.31
CA VAL A 239 17.87 9.65 -3.80
C VAL A 239 18.79 10.21 -2.72
N LEU A 240 18.29 10.45 -1.51
CA LEU A 240 19.06 11.03 -0.41
C LEU A 240 20.22 10.12 0.03
N CYS A 241 20.01 8.80 0.14
CA CYS A 241 21.09 7.85 0.44
C CYS A 241 22.22 7.91 -0.59
N ARG A 242 21.93 8.10 -1.88
CA ARG A 242 22.98 8.26 -2.92
C ARG A 242 23.62 9.65 -2.88
N VAL A 243 22.80 10.70 -2.82
CA VAL A 243 23.27 12.08 -2.81
C VAL A 243 24.20 12.36 -1.61
N ARG A 244 24.00 11.69 -0.48
CA ARG A 244 24.78 11.85 0.76
C ARG A 244 25.56 10.60 1.19
N ALA A 245 25.72 9.61 0.31
CA ALA A 245 26.49 8.37 0.55
C ALA A 245 26.15 7.66 1.88
N ILE A 246 24.86 7.52 2.19
CA ILE A 246 24.37 6.80 3.37
C ILE A 246 24.17 5.32 3.00
N GLY A 247 25.10 4.48 3.45
CA GLY A 247 25.19 3.05 3.15
C GLY A 247 24.52 2.14 4.20
N ALA A 248 24.31 2.65 5.41
CA ALA A 248 23.64 1.93 6.49
C ALA A 248 22.16 1.63 6.17
N ASP A 249 21.58 0.65 6.88
CA ASP A 249 20.23 0.15 6.62
C ASP A 249 19.16 1.26 6.71
N PRO A 250 18.45 1.60 5.61
CA PRO A 250 17.45 2.65 5.60
C PRO A 250 16.19 2.33 6.41
N SER A 251 16.03 1.09 6.88
CA SER A 251 14.97 0.70 7.82
C SER A 251 15.31 0.96 9.29
N SER A 252 16.57 1.29 9.61
CA SER A 252 16.97 1.65 10.96
C SER A 252 16.40 3.01 11.39
N THR A 253 16.09 3.15 12.69
CA THR A 253 15.55 4.41 13.25
C THR A 253 16.48 5.60 13.00
N LEU A 254 17.80 5.40 13.16
CA LEU A 254 18.81 6.43 12.95
C LEU A 254 18.81 6.92 11.50
N VAL A 255 18.95 6.02 10.53
CA VAL A 255 18.99 6.40 9.11
C VAL A 255 17.66 7.03 8.68
N SER A 256 16.52 6.47 9.12
CA SER A 256 15.21 7.06 8.86
C SER A 256 15.12 8.50 9.38
N GLN A 257 15.49 8.76 10.64
CA GLN A 257 15.50 10.12 11.20
C GLN A 257 16.43 11.07 10.42
N GLN A 258 17.62 10.62 10.02
CA GLN A 258 18.54 11.42 9.20
C GLN A 258 17.97 11.75 7.82
N LEU A 259 17.34 10.79 7.14
CA LEU A 259 16.69 11.02 5.84
C LEU A 259 15.53 12.03 5.95
N TRP A 260 14.72 11.94 7.01
CA TRP A 260 13.66 12.91 7.29
C TRP A 260 14.22 14.30 7.63
N GLY A 261 15.34 14.38 8.36
CA GLY A 261 16.04 15.64 8.64
C GLY A 261 16.59 16.29 7.37
N LEU A 262 17.25 15.52 6.50
CA LEU A 262 17.73 15.98 5.19
C LEU A 262 16.59 16.46 4.30
N ALA A 263 15.46 15.74 4.25
CA ALA A 263 14.29 16.16 3.48
C ALA A 263 13.72 17.49 4.00
N GLN A 264 13.66 17.69 5.33
CA GLN A 264 13.19 18.94 5.94
C GLN A 264 14.18 20.10 5.77
N GLN A 265 15.50 19.84 5.73
CA GLN A 265 16.52 20.84 5.40
C GLN A 265 16.42 21.29 3.94
N LEU A 266 16.14 20.33 3.04
CA LEU A 266 16.14 20.55 1.59
C LEU A 266 14.84 21.11 1.03
N VAL A 267 13.67 20.83 1.63
CA VAL A 267 12.37 21.24 1.06
C VAL A 267 12.36 22.73 0.73
N ASP A 268 11.94 23.08 -0.48
CA ASP A 268 11.93 24.47 -0.91
C ASP A 268 10.85 25.27 -0.15
N PRO A 269 11.17 26.42 0.48
CA PRO A 269 10.18 27.18 1.25
C PRO A 269 9.07 27.83 0.41
N ALA A 270 9.31 28.09 -0.89
CA ALA A 270 8.35 28.74 -1.78
C ALA A 270 7.55 27.72 -2.61
N ARG A 271 8.16 26.59 -2.98
CA ARG A 271 7.55 25.51 -3.78
C ARG A 271 7.66 24.13 -3.10
N PRO A 272 7.19 23.94 -1.85
CA PRO A 272 7.43 22.70 -1.12
C PRO A 272 6.72 21.49 -1.75
N GLY A 273 5.52 21.70 -2.30
CA GLY A 273 4.78 20.67 -3.03
C GLY A 273 5.54 20.17 -4.26
N ASP A 274 5.95 21.07 -5.15
CA ASP A 274 6.74 20.72 -6.34
C ASP A 274 8.09 20.12 -5.96
N PHE A 275 8.78 20.64 -4.95
CA PHE A 275 10.05 20.09 -4.49
C PHE A 275 9.89 18.62 -4.05
N ASN A 276 8.86 18.33 -3.24
CA ASN A 276 8.58 16.97 -2.78
C ASN A 276 8.22 16.05 -3.96
N GLN A 277 7.38 16.51 -4.89
CA GLN A 277 7.05 15.75 -6.11
C GLN A 277 8.28 15.53 -7.00
N ALA A 278 9.16 16.52 -7.15
CA ALA A 278 10.39 16.45 -7.93
C ALA A 278 11.37 15.43 -7.34
N ALA A 279 11.54 15.38 -6.02
CA ALA A 279 12.38 14.40 -5.36
C ALA A 279 11.87 12.96 -5.55
N MET A 280 10.54 12.75 -5.52
CA MET A 280 9.92 11.48 -5.86
C MET A 280 10.10 11.13 -7.34
N GLU A 281 9.85 12.09 -8.24
CA GLU A 281 9.95 11.93 -9.69
C GLU A 281 11.36 11.55 -10.11
N LEU A 282 12.37 12.24 -9.56
CA LEU A 282 13.79 11.94 -9.79
C LEU A 282 14.11 10.50 -9.39
N GLY A 283 13.65 10.06 -8.22
CA GLY A 283 13.83 8.67 -7.79
C GLY A 283 13.10 7.68 -8.70
N ALA A 284 11.89 8.01 -9.18
CA ALA A 284 11.07 7.13 -10.00
C ALA A 284 11.58 6.98 -11.45
N THR A 285 12.19 8.02 -12.02
CA THR A 285 12.53 8.11 -13.46
C THR A 285 14.03 8.02 -13.74
N VAL A 286 14.87 8.74 -12.98
CA VAL A 286 16.31 8.88 -13.21
C VAL A 286 17.12 8.05 -12.22
N CYS A 287 16.95 8.32 -10.93
CA CYS A 287 17.67 7.69 -9.83
C CYS A 287 17.02 6.36 -9.40
N THR A 288 16.80 5.49 -10.39
CA THR A 288 16.07 4.22 -10.28
C THR A 288 16.78 3.18 -9.38
N PRO A 289 16.08 2.13 -8.90
CA PRO A 289 16.70 1.09 -8.06
C PRO A 289 17.85 0.32 -8.72
N GLN A 290 17.87 0.23 -10.06
CA GLN A 290 18.84 -0.54 -10.84
C GLN A 290 19.14 0.20 -12.15
N ARG A 291 20.42 0.39 -12.47
CA ARG A 291 20.89 1.19 -13.63
C ARG A 291 20.29 2.63 -13.65
N PRO A 292 20.56 3.45 -12.63
CA PRO A 292 20.14 4.85 -12.63
C PRO A 292 20.84 5.65 -13.75
N LEU A 293 20.14 6.63 -14.29
CA LEU A 293 20.57 7.47 -15.41
C LEU A 293 21.43 8.65 -14.91
N CYS A 294 22.58 8.36 -14.28
CA CYS A 294 23.39 9.37 -13.61
C CYS A 294 23.80 10.55 -14.51
N SER A 295 24.18 10.29 -15.76
CA SER A 295 24.55 11.32 -16.76
C SER A 295 23.38 12.15 -17.30
N GLN A 296 22.16 11.92 -16.81
CA GLN A 296 20.95 12.72 -17.07
C GLN A 296 20.38 13.29 -15.75
N CYS A 297 21.11 13.18 -14.65
CA CYS A 297 20.65 13.58 -13.33
C CYS A 297 20.90 15.08 -13.10
N PRO A 298 19.87 15.91 -12.84
CA PRO A 298 20.05 17.35 -12.63
C PRO A 298 20.90 17.69 -11.39
N VAL A 299 21.07 16.73 -10.47
CA VAL A 299 21.86 16.87 -9.25
C VAL A 299 23.09 15.94 -9.25
N GLU A 300 23.60 15.55 -10.43
CA GLU A 300 24.79 14.69 -10.59
C GLU A 300 26.00 15.25 -9.84
N SER A 301 26.31 16.53 -10.05
CA SER A 301 27.44 17.25 -9.45
C SER A 301 27.41 17.31 -7.92
N LEU A 302 26.22 17.19 -7.31
CA LEU A 302 26.00 17.22 -5.86
C LEU A 302 25.90 15.82 -5.24
N CYS A 303 26.03 14.75 -6.04
CA CYS A 303 25.79 13.38 -5.60
C CYS A 303 27.08 12.70 -5.12
N ARG A 304 27.25 12.54 -3.81
CA ARG A 304 28.45 11.92 -3.21
C ARG A 304 28.70 10.49 -3.69
N ALA A 305 27.64 9.68 -3.87
CA ALA A 305 27.79 8.36 -4.47
C ALA A 305 28.33 8.40 -5.90
N ARG A 306 27.97 9.43 -6.70
CA ARG A 306 28.47 9.58 -8.08
C ARG A 306 29.93 10.01 -8.09
N GLN A 307 30.28 10.99 -7.27
CA GLN A 307 31.66 11.45 -7.07
C GLN A 307 32.56 10.28 -6.64
N ARG A 308 32.08 9.38 -5.75
CA ARG A 308 32.81 8.15 -5.39
C ARG A 308 33.05 7.22 -6.58
N VAL A 309 32.02 6.98 -7.40
CA VAL A 309 32.17 6.15 -8.62
C VAL A 309 33.18 6.75 -9.58
N GLU A 310 33.19 8.07 -9.76
CA GLU A 310 34.13 8.77 -10.65
C GLU A 310 35.56 8.69 -10.10
N GLN A 311 35.75 8.89 -8.79
CA GLN A 311 37.05 8.71 -8.13
C GLN A 311 37.57 7.27 -8.31
N GLU A 312 36.73 6.26 -8.08
CA GLU A 312 37.08 4.84 -8.25
C GLU A 312 37.42 4.50 -9.71
N GLN A 313 36.70 5.08 -10.68
CA GLN A 313 37.02 4.92 -12.10
C GLN A 313 38.35 5.56 -12.49
N LEU A 314 38.66 6.75 -11.95
CA LEU A 314 39.93 7.45 -12.19
C LEU A 314 41.12 6.75 -11.50
N LEU A 315 40.91 6.14 -10.33
CA LEU A 315 41.89 5.28 -9.66
C LEU A 315 42.13 4.00 -10.49
N ALA A 316 41.07 3.33 -10.94
CA ALA A 316 41.16 2.11 -11.75
C ALA A 316 41.80 2.35 -13.14
N SER A 317 41.68 3.55 -13.70
CA SER A 317 42.35 3.93 -14.96
C SER A 317 43.76 4.49 -14.78
N GLY A 318 44.28 4.55 -13.54
CA GLY A 318 45.61 5.12 -13.24
C GLY A 318 45.72 6.63 -13.42
N SER A 319 44.60 7.35 -13.55
CA SER A 319 44.56 8.79 -13.81
C SER A 319 44.67 9.65 -12.53
N LEU A 320 44.65 9.04 -11.34
CA LEU A 320 44.84 9.70 -10.06
C LEU A 320 45.94 9.01 -9.25
N SER A 321 47.06 9.71 -9.05
CA SER A 321 48.08 9.34 -8.07
C SER A 321 47.78 10.01 -6.72
N GLY A 322 47.32 9.25 -5.74
CA GLY A 322 47.39 9.64 -4.32
C GLY A 322 46.33 10.61 -3.80
N SER A 323 45.10 10.61 -4.35
CA SER A 323 43.97 11.23 -3.62
C SER A 323 43.71 10.47 -2.32
N PRO A 324 43.51 11.13 -1.16
CA PRO A 324 43.06 10.46 0.05
C PRO A 324 41.69 9.80 -0.17
N ASP A 325 41.42 8.76 0.61
CA ASP A 325 40.19 7.97 0.55
C ASP A 325 39.01 8.81 1.06
N VAL A 326 38.13 9.26 0.15
CA VAL A 326 37.06 10.22 0.48
C VAL A 326 35.98 9.61 1.39
N GLU A 327 36.01 8.29 1.64
CA GLU A 327 35.08 7.60 2.54
C GLU A 327 35.54 7.48 4.00
N GLU A 328 36.72 7.99 4.38
CA GLU A 328 37.12 8.06 5.79
C GLU A 328 36.37 9.17 6.55
N CYS A 329 35.08 8.93 6.81
CA CYS A 329 34.30 9.55 7.89
C CYS A 329 34.93 9.36 9.28
N ALA A 330 35.96 8.51 9.41
CA ALA A 330 36.78 8.36 10.59
C ALA A 330 38.12 7.67 10.28
N PRO A 331 39.23 8.42 10.27
CA PRO A 331 40.50 7.93 10.81
C PRO A 331 40.50 8.04 12.36
N ASN A 332 39.74 9.00 12.91
CA ASN A 332 39.84 9.45 14.30
C ASN A 332 38.53 9.40 15.12
N THR A 333 37.40 8.92 14.57
CA THR A 333 36.05 9.08 15.16
C THR A 333 35.16 7.83 15.09
N GLY A 334 35.70 6.67 15.50
CA GLY A 334 34.94 5.42 15.66
C GLY A 334 34.33 4.86 14.36
N GLN A 335 33.42 3.89 14.47
CA GLN A 335 32.68 3.40 13.30
C GLN A 335 31.52 4.35 12.99
N CYS A 336 31.54 5.01 11.83
CA CYS A 336 30.43 5.87 11.40
C CYS A 336 29.17 5.04 11.13
N HIS A 337 28.10 5.32 11.87
CA HIS A 337 26.83 4.57 11.78
C HIS A 337 25.99 4.83 10.51
N LEU A 338 26.47 5.67 9.58
CA LEU A 338 25.80 5.96 8.30
C LEU A 338 26.55 5.45 7.07
N CYS A 339 27.86 5.16 7.18
CA CYS A 339 28.65 4.58 6.10
C CYS A 339 28.17 3.15 5.73
N LEU A 340 28.75 2.60 4.67
CA LEU A 340 28.60 1.17 4.39
C LEU A 340 29.09 0.34 5.59
N PRO A 341 28.33 -0.68 6.04
CA PRO A 341 28.77 -1.52 7.15
C PRO A 341 29.97 -2.37 6.73
N PRO A 342 30.95 -2.65 7.61
CA PRO A 342 32.13 -3.46 7.26
C PRO A 342 31.81 -4.88 6.75
N SER A 343 30.59 -5.38 6.99
CA SER A 343 30.10 -6.66 6.46
C SER A 343 29.67 -6.62 4.99
N GLU A 344 29.43 -5.44 4.43
CA GLU A 344 29.05 -5.22 3.02
C GLU A 344 29.87 -4.05 2.42
N PRO A 345 31.21 -4.20 2.33
CA PRO A 345 32.13 -3.15 1.87
C PRO A 345 31.83 -2.72 0.43
N TRP A 346 32.41 -1.59 0.01
CA TRP A 346 32.24 -1.04 -1.35
C TRP A 346 32.47 -2.09 -2.45
N ASP A 347 31.53 -2.19 -3.39
CA ASP A 347 31.63 -3.05 -4.57
C ASP A 347 31.61 -2.16 -5.82
N GLN A 348 32.76 -2.04 -6.49
CA GLN A 348 32.93 -1.24 -7.70
C GLN A 348 31.92 -1.61 -8.81
N THR A 349 31.46 -2.87 -8.88
CA THR A 349 30.53 -3.34 -9.92
C THR A 349 29.11 -2.80 -9.74
N LEU A 350 28.73 -2.40 -8.51
CA LEU A 350 27.43 -1.82 -8.20
C LEU A 350 27.40 -0.30 -8.40
N GLY A 351 28.55 0.37 -8.38
CA GLY A 351 28.64 1.83 -8.50
C GLY A 351 27.75 2.56 -7.49
N VAL A 352 26.89 3.49 -7.95
CA VAL A 352 25.96 4.20 -7.03
C VAL A 352 24.88 3.29 -6.42
N VAL A 353 24.72 2.05 -6.92
CA VAL A 353 23.79 1.05 -6.36
C VAL A 353 24.35 0.43 -5.07
N ASN A 354 25.57 0.77 -4.65
CA ASN A 354 26.02 0.55 -3.28
C ASN A 354 25.12 1.27 -2.24
N PHE A 355 24.47 2.38 -2.64
CA PHE A 355 23.62 3.19 -1.76
C PHE A 355 22.13 3.16 -2.16
N PRO A 356 21.20 2.91 -1.21
CA PRO A 356 21.42 2.24 0.09
C PRO A 356 21.62 0.73 -0.08
N ARG A 357 22.24 0.07 0.91
CA ARG A 357 22.21 -1.41 0.99
C ARG A 357 20.78 -1.92 1.17
N LYS A 358 20.48 -3.05 0.54
CA LYS A 358 19.12 -3.60 0.47
C LYS A 358 18.80 -4.39 1.74
N ALA A 359 17.94 -3.84 2.59
CA ALA A 359 17.41 -4.54 3.76
C ALA A 359 16.89 -5.96 3.41
N SER A 360 17.30 -6.93 4.21
CA SER A 360 16.86 -8.32 4.08
C SER A 360 15.35 -8.44 4.35
N ARG A 361 14.66 -9.33 3.64
CA ARG A 361 13.21 -9.54 3.79
C ARG A 361 12.93 -10.98 4.22
N LYS A 362 12.13 -11.14 5.27
CA LYS A 362 11.63 -12.44 5.72
C LYS A 362 10.67 -13.03 4.66
N PRO A 363 10.64 -14.36 4.46
CA PRO A 363 9.67 -14.99 3.58
C PRO A 363 8.23 -14.81 4.09
N PRO A 364 7.23 -14.80 3.19
CA PRO A 364 5.81 -14.78 3.60
C PRO A 364 5.45 -16.09 4.32
N ARG A 365 4.45 -16.03 5.20
CA ARG A 365 3.88 -17.24 5.84
C ARG A 365 3.06 -18.03 4.81
N GLU A 366 3.00 -19.35 4.95
CA GLU A 366 2.14 -20.19 4.10
C GLU A 366 0.85 -20.55 4.84
N GLU A 367 -0.29 -20.44 4.14
CA GLU A 367 -1.63 -20.73 4.64
C GLU A 367 -2.42 -21.50 3.58
N SER A 368 -3.41 -22.30 3.99
CA SER A 368 -4.27 -23.07 3.07
C SER A 368 -5.73 -23.02 3.50
N SER A 369 -6.64 -22.98 2.52
CA SER A 369 -8.09 -22.94 2.73
C SER A 369 -8.80 -23.74 1.64
N ALA A 370 -9.88 -24.44 1.97
CA ALA A 370 -10.80 -24.99 0.97
C ALA A 370 -11.91 -23.97 0.69
N THR A 371 -12.26 -23.80 -0.59
CA THR A 371 -13.30 -22.89 -1.05
C THR A 371 -14.18 -23.58 -2.09
N CYS A 372 -15.49 -23.34 -2.05
CA CYS A 372 -16.43 -24.00 -2.96
C CYS A 372 -17.23 -23.00 -3.79
N VAL A 373 -17.21 -23.17 -5.12
CA VAL A 373 -18.21 -22.54 -6.00
C VAL A 373 -19.47 -23.39 -5.97
N LEU A 374 -20.50 -22.88 -5.29
CA LEU A 374 -21.85 -23.44 -5.31
C LEU A 374 -22.66 -22.74 -6.39
N GLU A 375 -23.21 -23.51 -7.32
CA GLU A 375 -24.00 -23.03 -8.47
C GLU A 375 -25.42 -23.61 -8.43
N GLN A 376 -26.42 -22.79 -8.73
CA GLN A 376 -27.82 -23.19 -8.88
C GLN A 376 -28.44 -22.65 -10.18
N PRO A 377 -29.51 -23.27 -10.70
CA PRO A 377 -30.34 -22.67 -11.74
C PRO A 377 -30.97 -21.36 -11.24
N GLY A 378 -30.99 -20.33 -12.09
CA GLY A 378 -31.64 -19.05 -11.80
C GLY A 378 -32.43 -18.53 -13.00
N ALA A 379 -33.30 -17.54 -12.76
CA ALA A 379 -34.24 -17.03 -13.76
C ALA A 379 -33.57 -16.41 -15.01
N LEU A 380 -32.35 -15.91 -14.87
CA LEU A 380 -31.54 -15.31 -15.95
C LEU A 380 -30.32 -16.18 -16.33
N GLY A 381 -30.34 -17.46 -15.96
CA GLY A 381 -29.20 -18.39 -16.10
C GLY A 381 -28.60 -18.80 -14.75
N ALA A 382 -27.45 -19.48 -14.80
CA ALA A 382 -26.79 -20.00 -13.61
C ALA A 382 -26.38 -18.89 -12.63
N GLN A 383 -26.62 -19.15 -11.34
CA GLN A 383 -26.27 -18.26 -10.24
C GLN A 383 -25.29 -18.94 -9.29
N ILE A 384 -24.31 -18.19 -8.81
CA ILE A 384 -23.29 -18.66 -7.86
C ILE A 384 -23.43 -17.97 -6.51
N LEU A 385 -23.24 -18.74 -5.43
CA LEU A 385 -23.32 -18.22 -4.06
C LEU A 385 -22.04 -17.49 -3.69
N LEU A 386 -22.16 -16.23 -3.25
CA LEU A 386 -21.11 -15.51 -2.55
C LEU A 386 -21.53 -15.18 -1.12
N VAL A 387 -20.54 -15.09 -0.24
CA VAL A 387 -20.65 -14.64 1.14
C VAL A 387 -19.74 -13.43 1.37
N GLN A 388 -20.15 -12.51 2.25
CA GLN A 388 -19.41 -11.30 2.55
C GLN A 388 -18.45 -11.55 3.72
N ARG A 389 -17.18 -11.19 3.52
CA ARG A 389 -16.16 -11.25 4.56
C ARG A 389 -16.45 -10.25 5.68
N PRO A 390 -16.12 -10.57 6.95
CA PRO A 390 -16.31 -9.63 8.05
C PRO A 390 -15.70 -8.25 7.80
N ASN A 391 -16.28 -7.20 8.38
CA ASN A 391 -15.81 -5.81 8.23
C ASN A 391 -14.44 -5.50 8.89
N SER A 392 -13.67 -6.53 9.28
CA SER A 392 -12.31 -6.40 9.79
C SER A 392 -11.44 -7.60 9.41
N GLY A 393 -10.12 -7.41 9.37
CA GLY A 393 -9.15 -8.45 8.99
C GLY A 393 -8.78 -8.44 7.50
N LEU A 394 -8.27 -9.57 7.01
CA LEU A 394 -7.85 -9.75 5.62
C LEU A 394 -9.05 -9.64 4.67
N LEU A 395 -8.94 -8.81 3.63
CA LEU A 395 -9.97 -8.60 2.59
C LEU A 395 -11.36 -8.23 3.17
N ALA A 396 -11.39 -7.41 4.22
CA ALA A 396 -12.60 -7.06 4.96
C ALA A 396 -13.72 -6.47 4.07
N GLY A 397 -14.95 -6.95 4.23
CA GLY A 397 -16.14 -6.47 3.51
C GLY A 397 -16.23 -6.88 2.03
N LEU A 398 -15.27 -7.62 1.49
CA LEU A 398 -15.33 -8.16 0.13
C LEU A 398 -16.21 -9.41 0.06
N TRP A 399 -16.73 -9.67 -1.13
CA TRP A 399 -17.43 -10.91 -1.45
C TRP A 399 -16.45 -12.03 -1.80
N GLU A 400 -16.73 -13.24 -1.34
CA GLU A 400 -15.97 -14.45 -1.65
C GLU A 400 -16.86 -15.69 -1.75
N PHE A 401 -16.30 -16.77 -2.31
CA PHE A 401 -16.94 -18.09 -2.25
C PHE A 401 -16.85 -18.65 -0.82
N PRO A 402 -17.89 -19.35 -0.31
CA PRO A 402 -17.85 -20.03 0.97
C PRO A 402 -16.56 -20.83 1.16
N SER A 403 -15.88 -20.63 2.29
CA SER A 403 -14.55 -21.18 2.53
C SER A 403 -14.34 -21.57 4.00
N VAL A 404 -13.45 -22.55 4.20
CA VAL A 404 -13.03 -23.05 5.51
C VAL A 404 -11.51 -23.18 5.55
N THR A 405 -10.94 -23.26 6.76
CA THR A 405 -9.53 -23.65 6.95
C THR A 405 -9.27 -25.02 6.31
N TRP A 406 -8.08 -25.20 5.72
CA TRP A 406 -7.72 -26.50 5.13
C TRP A 406 -7.53 -27.58 6.20
N GLU A 407 -8.20 -28.71 6.01
CA GLU A 407 -8.09 -29.91 6.85
C GLU A 407 -7.24 -30.99 6.15
N PRO A 408 -6.25 -31.61 6.81
CA PRO A 408 -5.40 -32.64 6.19
C PRO A 408 -6.13 -33.92 5.74
N SER A 409 -7.32 -34.20 6.30
CA SER A 409 -8.14 -35.36 5.95
C SER A 409 -9.24 -34.94 4.99
N GLU A 410 -9.29 -35.57 3.80
CA GLU A 410 -10.32 -35.30 2.79
C GLU A 410 -11.75 -35.45 3.33
N GLN A 411 -11.99 -36.43 4.21
CA GLN A 411 -13.31 -36.65 4.82
C GLN A 411 -13.69 -35.50 5.77
N LEU A 412 -12.76 -35.04 6.61
CA LEU A 412 -12.99 -33.87 7.46
C LEU A 412 -13.17 -32.60 6.62
N GLN A 413 -12.38 -32.46 5.57
CA GLN A 413 -12.44 -31.31 4.66
C GLN A 413 -13.80 -31.22 3.94
N ARG A 414 -14.27 -32.32 3.33
CA ARG A 414 -15.58 -32.40 2.68
C ARG A 414 -16.70 -32.09 3.67
N LYS A 415 -16.62 -32.65 4.89
CA LYS A 415 -17.62 -32.42 5.95
C LYS A 415 -17.66 -30.95 6.38
N ALA A 416 -16.51 -30.34 6.68
CA ALA A 416 -16.42 -28.94 7.10
C ALA A 416 -16.94 -27.98 6.02
N LEU A 417 -16.56 -28.22 4.76
CA LEU A 417 -16.98 -27.38 3.64
C LEU A 417 -18.48 -27.53 3.34
N LEU A 418 -19.03 -28.75 3.41
CA LEU A 418 -20.47 -28.97 3.28
C LEU A 418 -21.26 -28.31 4.41
N GLN A 419 -20.78 -28.39 5.66
CA GLN A 419 -21.38 -27.70 6.80
C GLN A 419 -21.37 -26.18 6.61
N GLU A 420 -20.28 -25.61 6.09
CA GLU A 420 -20.22 -24.17 5.80
C GLU A 420 -21.22 -23.77 4.71
N LEU A 421 -21.28 -24.51 3.60
CA LEU A 421 -22.26 -24.28 2.54
C LEU A 421 -23.71 -24.35 3.05
N GLN A 422 -24.00 -25.35 3.90
CA GLN A 422 -25.34 -25.55 4.46
C GLN A 422 -25.78 -24.43 5.41
N ARG A 423 -24.85 -23.68 6.02
CA ARG A 423 -25.17 -22.48 6.82
C ARG A 423 -25.72 -21.32 5.97
N TRP A 424 -25.40 -21.29 4.68
CA TRP A 424 -25.73 -20.19 3.77
C TRP A 424 -26.85 -20.55 2.78
N ALA A 425 -26.89 -21.80 2.31
CA ALA A 425 -27.86 -22.28 1.31
C ALA A 425 -28.92 -23.26 1.87
N GLY A 426 -28.86 -23.63 3.16
CA GLY A 426 -29.72 -24.69 3.71
C GLY A 426 -29.25 -26.09 3.34
N PRO A 427 -30.08 -27.14 3.47
CA PRO A 427 -29.68 -28.52 3.20
C PRO A 427 -29.21 -28.74 1.75
N LEU A 428 -28.05 -29.38 1.57
CA LEU A 428 -27.44 -29.66 0.27
C LEU A 428 -27.03 -31.14 0.13
N PRO A 429 -27.13 -31.74 -1.08
CA PRO A 429 -26.67 -33.10 -1.32
C PRO A 429 -25.14 -33.19 -1.32
N ALA A 430 -24.60 -34.11 -0.51
CA ALA A 430 -23.15 -34.33 -0.42
C ALA A 430 -22.53 -34.98 -1.67
N THR A 431 -23.35 -35.62 -2.51
CA THR A 431 -22.91 -36.54 -3.58
C THR A 431 -22.16 -35.87 -4.73
N HIS A 432 -22.33 -34.56 -4.95
CA HIS A 432 -21.78 -33.87 -6.12
C HIS A 432 -20.64 -32.88 -5.80
N LEU A 433 -20.15 -32.86 -4.56
CA LEU A 433 -19.02 -32.02 -4.16
C LEU A 433 -17.71 -32.58 -4.76
N ARG A 434 -17.19 -31.90 -5.78
CA ARG A 434 -15.98 -32.28 -6.54
C ARG A 434 -14.82 -31.36 -6.18
N HIS A 435 -13.62 -31.90 -5.99
CA HIS A 435 -12.37 -31.12 -5.97
C HIS A 435 -11.92 -30.89 -7.41
N LEU A 436 -11.51 -29.65 -7.73
CA LEU A 436 -11.29 -29.17 -9.10
C LEU A 436 -9.84 -28.72 -9.36
N GLY A 437 -9.00 -28.69 -8.33
CA GLY A 437 -7.62 -28.22 -8.37
C GLY A 437 -7.32 -27.17 -7.31
N GLU A 438 -6.23 -26.43 -7.50
CA GLU A 438 -5.77 -25.41 -6.55
C GLU A 438 -5.44 -24.05 -7.20
N VAL A 439 -5.50 -23.00 -6.40
CA VAL A 439 -5.11 -21.63 -6.77
C VAL A 439 -4.19 -21.07 -5.69
N VAL A 440 -2.93 -20.85 -6.03
CA VAL A 440 -1.98 -20.13 -5.15
C VAL A 440 -2.12 -18.62 -5.36
N HIS A 441 -2.27 -17.89 -4.25
CA HIS A 441 -2.33 -16.42 -4.22
C HIS A 441 -1.37 -15.84 -3.19
N THR A 442 -0.50 -14.92 -3.61
CA THR A 442 0.54 -14.34 -2.75
C THR A 442 0.21 -12.89 -2.40
N PHE A 443 -0.06 -12.66 -1.12
CA PHE A 443 -0.02 -11.35 -0.47
C PHE A 443 1.41 -11.05 0.03
N SER A 444 1.71 -9.82 0.44
CA SER A 444 3.06 -9.43 0.89
C SER A 444 3.57 -10.18 2.14
N HIS A 445 2.66 -10.78 2.93
CA HIS A 445 2.97 -11.41 4.21
C HIS A 445 2.39 -12.83 4.37
N ILE A 446 1.60 -13.28 3.39
CA ILE A 446 0.92 -14.59 3.35
C ILE A 446 0.92 -15.09 1.90
N LYS A 447 1.28 -16.36 1.69
CA LYS A 447 1.06 -17.14 0.47
C LYS A 447 -0.07 -18.12 0.79
N LEU A 448 -1.26 -17.86 0.25
CA LEU A 448 -2.48 -18.61 0.52
C LEU A 448 -2.78 -19.55 -0.64
N THR A 449 -2.92 -20.85 -0.35
CA THR A 449 -3.35 -21.87 -1.30
C THR A 449 -4.83 -22.16 -1.11
N TYR A 450 -5.63 -21.85 -2.14
CA TYR A 450 -7.04 -22.19 -2.20
C TYR A 450 -7.21 -23.56 -2.85
N GLN A 451 -7.73 -24.54 -2.11
CA GLN A 451 -8.17 -25.83 -2.66
C GLN A 451 -9.61 -25.66 -3.15
N VAL A 452 -9.80 -25.76 -4.46
CA VAL A 452 -11.05 -25.38 -5.13
C VAL A 452 -11.98 -26.57 -5.26
N TYR A 453 -13.20 -26.40 -4.77
CA TYR A 453 -14.30 -27.33 -4.94
C TYR A 453 -15.42 -26.72 -5.78
N GLY A 454 -16.23 -27.57 -6.39
CA GLY A 454 -17.46 -27.19 -7.07
C GLY A 454 -18.63 -28.08 -6.66
N LEU A 455 -19.81 -27.49 -6.55
CA LEU A 455 -21.08 -28.18 -6.34
C LEU A 455 -22.15 -27.48 -7.21
N ALA A 456 -22.75 -28.23 -8.13
CA ALA A 456 -23.85 -27.74 -8.97
C ALA A 456 -25.16 -28.38 -8.50
N LEU A 457 -26.21 -27.56 -8.34
CA LEU A 457 -27.54 -27.98 -7.88
C LEU A 457 -28.49 -28.22 -9.06
N GLU A 458 -28.03 -29.01 -10.03
CA GLU A 458 -28.82 -29.42 -11.19
C GLU A 458 -30.13 -30.10 -10.75
N GLY A 459 -31.25 -29.71 -11.37
CA GLY A 459 -32.58 -30.29 -11.13
C GLY A 459 -33.21 -30.00 -9.75
N GLN A 460 -32.58 -29.20 -8.89
CA GLN A 460 -33.14 -28.85 -7.58
C GLN A 460 -33.88 -27.50 -7.60
N THR A 461 -34.86 -27.34 -6.71
CA THR A 461 -35.54 -26.06 -6.48
C THR A 461 -34.52 -25.01 -6.04
N PRO A 462 -34.37 -23.87 -6.76
CA PRO A 462 -33.41 -22.84 -6.39
C PRO A 462 -33.66 -22.28 -4.99
N VAL A 463 -32.59 -22.06 -4.24
CA VAL A 463 -32.62 -21.42 -2.92
C VAL A 463 -32.81 -19.92 -3.13
N THR A 464 -34.04 -19.43 -2.93
CA THR A 464 -34.39 -18.02 -3.14
C THR A 464 -34.04 -17.12 -1.95
N THR A 465 -34.06 -17.65 -0.73
CA THR A 465 -33.77 -16.91 0.50
C THR A 465 -32.43 -17.34 1.10
N VAL A 466 -31.54 -16.38 1.34
CA VAL A 466 -30.23 -16.60 2.00
C VAL A 466 -30.07 -15.70 3.22
N PRO A 467 -29.24 -16.07 4.22
CA PRO A 467 -28.99 -15.24 5.40
C PRO A 467 -28.33 -13.89 5.06
N PRO A 468 -28.44 -12.87 5.94
CA PRO A 468 -27.70 -11.62 5.80
C PRO A 468 -26.19 -11.85 5.64
N GLY A 469 -25.59 -11.23 4.64
CA GLY A 469 -24.19 -11.44 4.28
C GLY A 469 -23.95 -12.56 3.25
N ALA A 470 -25.00 -13.19 2.72
CA ALA A 470 -24.92 -14.03 1.52
C ALA A 470 -25.76 -13.44 0.38
N ARG A 471 -25.39 -13.75 -0.87
CA ARG A 471 -26.21 -13.49 -2.06
C ARG A 471 -25.89 -14.44 -3.21
N TRP A 472 -26.89 -14.72 -4.02
CA TRP A 472 -26.72 -15.36 -5.32
C TRP A 472 -26.44 -14.29 -6.38
N LEU A 473 -25.41 -14.50 -7.19
CA LEU A 473 -25.07 -13.62 -8.31
C LEU A 473 -25.03 -14.42 -9.62
N THR A 474 -25.46 -13.80 -10.71
CA THR A 474 -25.10 -14.26 -12.06
C THR A 474 -23.59 -14.16 -12.30
N GLN A 475 -23.11 -14.82 -13.36
CA GLN A 475 -21.73 -14.66 -13.80
C GLN A 475 -21.36 -13.19 -14.10
N GLU A 476 -22.27 -12.38 -14.64
CA GLU A 476 -22.00 -10.98 -14.96
C GLU A 476 -21.80 -10.14 -13.68
N GLU A 477 -22.74 -10.25 -12.73
CA GLU A 477 -22.67 -9.57 -11.44
C GLU A 477 -21.42 -9.99 -10.63
N PHE A 478 -20.96 -11.24 -10.74
CA PHE A 478 -19.69 -11.66 -10.12
C PHE A 478 -18.48 -10.88 -10.64
N HIS A 479 -18.45 -10.50 -11.92
CA HIS A 479 -17.33 -9.79 -12.51
C HIS A 479 -17.26 -8.32 -12.07
N THR A 480 -18.42 -7.69 -11.83
CA THR A 480 -18.56 -6.30 -11.36
C THR A 480 -18.57 -6.17 -9.83
N ALA A 481 -18.90 -7.24 -9.09
CA ALA A 481 -18.88 -7.25 -7.64
C ALA A 481 -17.50 -6.99 -7.03
N ALA A 482 -17.50 -6.53 -5.77
CA ALA A 482 -16.33 -6.33 -4.93
C ALA A 482 -15.70 -7.66 -4.48
N VAL A 483 -15.19 -8.45 -5.43
CA VAL A 483 -14.48 -9.71 -5.21
C VAL A 483 -12.97 -9.51 -5.38
N SER A 484 -12.17 -10.31 -4.66
CA SER A 484 -10.71 -10.26 -4.79
C SER A 484 -10.22 -10.89 -6.11
N THR A 485 -9.00 -10.53 -6.53
CA THR A 485 -8.34 -11.18 -7.68
C THR A 485 -8.02 -12.66 -7.43
N ALA A 486 -8.03 -13.12 -6.17
CA ALA A 486 -7.99 -14.54 -5.84
C ALA A 486 -9.30 -15.25 -6.21
N MET A 487 -10.45 -14.66 -5.85
CA MET A 487 -11.77 -15.22 -6.18
C MET A 487 -12.00 -15.28 -7.70
N LYS A 488 -11.56 -14.25 -8.45
CA LYS A 488 -11.58 -14.27 -9.92
C LYS A 488 -10.71 -15.39 -10.54
N LYS A 489 -9.67 -15.87 -9.84
CA LYS A 489 -8.89 -17.06 -10.25
C LYS A 489 -9.60 -18.37 -9.87
N VAL A 490 -10.17 -18.45 -8.67
CA VAL A 490 -10.96 -19.61 -8.20
C VAL A 490 -12.12 -19.90 -9.16
N PHE A 491 -12.89 -18.86 -9.53
CA PHE A 491 -14.00 -19.01 -10.47
C PHE A 491 -13.55 -19.49 -11.86
N ARG A 492 -12.38 -19.04 -12.34
CA ARG A 492 -11.80 -19.51 -13.61
C ARG A 492 -11.43 -21.00 -13.57
N VAL A 493 -10.94 -21.51 -12.43
CA VAL A 493 -10.68 -22.95 -12.26
C VAL A 493 -11.99 -23.74 -12.32
N TYR A 494 -13.05 -23.24 -11.67
CA TYR A 494 -14.38 -23.83 -11.76
C TYR A 494 -14.92 -23.87 -13.20
N GLN A 495 -14.93 -22.73 -13.91
CA GLN A 495 -15.40 -22.64 -15.29
C GLN A 495 -14.61 -23.52 -16.27
N GLY A 496 -13.32 -23.76 -16.01
CA GLY A 496 -12.47 -24.63 -16.82
C GLY A 496 -12.71 -26.14 -16.64
N GLN A 497 -13.55 -26.53 -15.68
CA GLN A 497 -13.91 -27.93 -15.39
C GLN A 497 -15.40 -28.22 -15.67
N GLN A 498 -16.16 -27.24 -16.20
CA GLN A 498 -17.56 -27.44 -16.59
C GLN A 498 -17.64 -28.25 -17.91
N PRO A 499 -18.53 -29.24 -18.04
CA PRO A 499 -18.75 -29.94 -19.30
C PRO A 499 -19.26 -28.97 -20.39
N GLY A 500 -18.50 -28.82 -21.48
CA GLY A 500 -18.88 -28.01 -22.65
C GLY A 500 -18.09 -26.71 -22.84
N THR A 501 -17.36 -26.22 -21.84
CA THR A 501 -16.49 -25.03 -21.99
C THR A 501 -15.13 -25.40 -22.58
N CYS A 502 -15.09 -25.69 -23.89
CA CYS A 502 -13.85 -25.90 -24.65
C CYS A 502 -13.02 -24.61 -24.83
N MET A 503 -12.56 -24.01 -23.74
CA MET A 503 -11.52 -22.98 -23.77
C MET A 503 -10.16 -23.65 -24.05
N GLY A 504 -9.68 -23.50 -25.29
CA GLY A 504 -8.48 -24.15 -25.80
C GLY A 504 -7.30 -24.02 -24.84
N SER A 505 -6.86 -25.15 -24.28
CA SER A 505 -5.76 -25.20 -23.35
C SER A 505 -4.44 -24.85 -24.05
N LYS A 506 -4.05 -23.57 -23.98
CA LYS A 506 -2.66 -23.16 -24.19
C LYS A 506 -1.82 -23.67 -23.04
N ARG A 507 -1.53 -24.97 -23.10
CA ARG A 507 -0.63 -25.72 -22.23
C ARG A 507 0.78 -25.16 -22.44
N SER A 508 1.16 -24.13 -21.67
CA SER A 508 2.53 -23.62 -21.67
C SER A 508 3.44 -24.72 -21.11
N GLN A 509 4.13 -25.43 -22.01
CA GLN A 509 5.17 -26.37 -21.61
C GLN A 509 6.22 -25.62 -20.80
N VAL A 510 6.45 -26.07 -19.56
CA VAL A 510 7.61 -25.65 -18.77
C VAL A 510 8.83 -26.37 -19.37
N SER A 511 9.57 -25.67 -20.21
CA SER A 511 10.86 -26.12 -20.74
C SER A 511 12.00 -25.28 -20.15
N SER A 512 12.68 -25.84 -19.15
CA SER A 512 14.11 -25.60 -18.92
C SER A 512 14.91 -26.42 -19.96
N PRO A 513 16.23 -26.18 -20.22
CA PRO A 513 17.13 -25.22 -19.56
C PRO A 513 18.06 -24.41 -20.52
N CYS A 514 18.88 -23.55 -19.91
CA CYS A 514 20.29 -23.23 -20.27
C CYS A 514 20.67 -22.33 -21.49
N SER A 515 21.46 -21.30 -21.14
CA SER A 515 22.57 -20.69 -21.90
C SER A 515 22.38 -19.36 -22.69
N ARG A 516 23.09 -18.34 -22.18
CA ARG A 516 23.88 -17.28 -22.87
C ARG A 516 23.21 -16.24 -23.81
N LYS A 517 23.22 -15.00 -23.29
CA LYS A 517 23.59 -13.71 -23.95
C LYS A 517 22.65 -13.09 -25.02
N LYS A 518 21.89 -12.05 -24.63
CA LYS A 518 22.22 -10.61 -24.85
C LYS A 518 21.13 -9.71 -24.23
N PRO A 519 21.45 -8.49 -23.75
CA PRO A 519 20.45 -7.59 -23.15
C PRO A 519 19.61 -6.88 -24.22
N ARG A 520 18.30 -6.74 -23.99
CA ARG A 520 17.43 -5.80 -24.73
C ARG A 520 17.13 -4.56 -23.88
N MET A 521 16.80 -3.48 -24.59
CA MET A 521 16.85 -2.09 -24.11
C MET A 521 15.88 -1.77 -22.97
N GLY A 522 16.19 -0.71 -22.22
CA GLY A 522 15.36 -0.17 -21.14
C GLY A 522 14.16 0.64 -21.62
N GLN A 523 13.47 1.28 -20.67
CA GLN A 523 12.24 2.05 -20.83
C GLN A 523 12.10 2.82 -22.17
N GLN A 524 11.19 2.36 -23.04
CA GLN A 524 10.59 3.11 -24.14
C GLN A 524 9.12 2.66 -24.38
N VAL A 525 8.28 2.66 -23.33
CA VAL A 525 6.82 2.43 -23.47
C VAL A 525 6.03 3.24 -22.43
N LEU A 526 6.15 4.56 -22.42
CA LEU A 526 5.17 5.45 -21.74
C LEU A 526 4.71 6.59 -22.64
N ASP A 527 5.57 7.21 -23.44
CA ASP A 527 5.21 8.39 -24.25
C ASP A 527 4.13 8.11 -25.32
N ASN A 528 4.14 6.90 -25.91
CA ASN A 528 3.13 6.49 -26.90
C ASN A 528 1.72 6.29 -26.33
N PHE A 529 1.53 6.38 -25.00
CA PHE A 529 0.19 6.34 -24.39
C PHE A 529 -0.41 7.74 -24.18
N PHE A 530 0.39 8.81 -24.30
CA PHE A 530 -0.03 10.19 -24.04
C PHE A 530 -0.35 11.01 -25.31
N ARG A 531 -0.36 10.39 -26.49
CA ARG A 531 -0.76 11.03 -27.76
C ARG A 531 -1.83 10.22 -28.51
N SER A 532 -3.07 10.25 -28.02
CA SER A 532 -4.23 9.91 -28.85
C SER A 532 -4.70 11.16 -29.60
N HIS A 533 -4.67 11.10 -30.93
CA HIS A 533 -5.07 12.19 -31.82
C HIS A 533 -6.51 12.66 -31.54
N ILE A 534 -6.69 13.98 -31.36
CA ILE A 534 -7.98 14.62 -31.60
C ILE A 534 -8.10 14.84 -33.11
N SER A 535 -9.02 14.12 -33.74
CA SER A 535 -9.42 14.35 -35.13
C SER A 535 -10.87 14.85 -35.11
N THR A 536 -11.06 16.15 -35.28
CA THR A 536 -12.39 16.78 -35.37
C THR A 536 -12.73 17.08 -36.82
N ASP A 537 -13.37 16.13 -37.49
CA ASP A 537 -14.16 16.38 -38.70
C ASP A 537 -15.60 15.92 -38.42
N ALA A 538 -16.49 16.88 -38.19
CA ALA A 538 -17.93 16.64 -38.10
C ALA A 538 -18.65 17.84 -38.72
N HIS A 539 -19.15 17.66 -39.94
CA HIS A 539 -19.89 18.67 -40.68
C HIS A 539 -21.24 19.00 -40.02
N SER A 540 -21.70 20.21 -40.35
CA SER A 540 -23.10 20.59 -40.65
C SER A 540 -23.92 21.37 -39.60
N LEU A 541 -24.24 22.60 -40.02
CA LEU A 541 -25.58 23.21 -40.05
C LEU A 541 -26.32 23.49 -38.73
N ASN A 542 -26.26 24.75 -38.32
CA ASN A 542 -27.40 25.69 -38.16
C ASN A 542 -26.89 26.89 -37.33
N SER A 543 -27.24 28.16 -37.53
CA SER A 543 -28.03 28.93 -38.50
C SER A 543 -28.03 30.35 -37.89
N ALA A 544 -27.70 31.40 -38.65
CA ALA A 544 -27.46 32.72 -38.08
C ALA A 544 -28.73 33.45 -37.62
N ALA A 545 -28.63 34.23 -36.53
CA ALA A 545 -29.51 35.35 -36.23
C ALA A 545 -28.83 36.36 -35.28
N GLN A 546 -28.40 37.49 -35.85
CA GLN A 546 -27.98 38.78 -35.23
C GLN A 546 -26.81 38.79 -34.24
#